data_AF-A0A9D6PKC0-F1
#
_entry.id   AF-A0A9D6PKC0-F1
#
_cell.length_a   1.000
_cell.length_b   1.000
_cell.length_c   1.000
_cell.angle_alpha   90.00
_cell.angle_beta   90.00
_cell.angle_gamma   90.00
#
_symmetry.space_group_name_H-M   'P 1'
#
loop_
_entity.id
_entity.type
_entity.pdbx_description
1 polymer ?
#
loop_
_entity_poly.entity_id
_entity_poly.type
_entity_poly.pdbx_seq_one_letter_code
_entity_poly.pdbx_strand_id
1 'polypeptide(L)'
;MTMLGLLLGSSRMEAEAEITLKLMAVNPSQEQNQQTEVKAYLPKEVKADDILEISDLAVAYDAHAGAYYVYGEYELKPGESLEREVVIRDVWVIPPQELETLRLEAEKTTTLLERTDFKERANFLREVVEAKLTKIAQRQQGPEANPEKHISDYRDNLATLESVKADLMVARSLLAQAKPKTSPLAIWRLFLLVVLFLGLLGGSFYLVWMRQLKTITAPTFGTGPTPATEDPRIQQREAKGEKPLGPEDIEKIIHGG
;
A
#
# COMPACT_ATOMS: atom_id res chain seq x y z
N MET A 1 -48.10 26.89 -6.12
CA MET A 1 -47.59 25.60 -6.62
C MET A 1 -46.21 25.89 -7.24
N THR A 2 -45.05 25.54 -6.69
CA THR A 2 -44.69 24.67 -5.55
C THR A 2 -43.23 24.97 -5.17
N MET A 3 -42.99 25.06 -3.87
CA MET A 3 -41.75 24.92 -3.07
C MET A 3 -40.38 25.40 -3.59
N LEU A 4 -39.91 26.45 -2.91
CA LEU A 4 -38.50 26.75 -2.68
C LEU A 4 -37.99 25.84 -1.54
N GLY A 5 -37.08 24.92 -1.85
CA GLY A 5 -36.49 24.01 -0.87
C GLY A 5 -35.39 24.69 -0.08
N LEU A 6 -35.65 24.94 1.21
CA LEU A 6 -34.69 25.45 2.18
C LEU A 6 -33.86 24.28 2.72
N LEU A 7 -32.59 24.18 2.31
CA LEU A 7 -31.60 23.29 2.91
C LEU A 7 -31.21 23.84 4.28
N LEU A 8 -31.85 23.33 5.33
CA LEU A 8 -31.37 23.51 6.71
C LEU A 8 -30.13 22.63 6.89
N GLY A 9 -28.96 23.27 6.90
CA GLY A 9 -27.72 22.66 7.36
C GLY A 9 -27.81 22.40 8.85
N SER A 10 -28.01 21.14 9.23
CA SER A 10 -27.91 20.70 10.62
C SER A 10 -26.44 20.70 11.04
N SER A 11 -25.96 21.82 11.59
CA SER A 11 -24.78 21.83 12.44
C SER A 11 -25.13 21.07 13.73
N ARG A 12 -24.73 19.79 13.80
CA ARG A 12 -24.69 19.08 15.09
C ARG A 12 -23.67 19.80 15.95
N MET A 13 -24.12 20.44 17.02
CA MET A 13 -23.24 20.70 18.17
C MET A 13 -22.77 19.32 18.64
N GLU A 14 -21.51 18.98 18.39
CA GLU A 14 -20.83 17.92 19.13
C GLU A 14 -20.80 18.39 20.58
N ALA A 15 -21.68 17.82 21.41
CA ALA A 15 -21.51 17.91 22.84
C ALA A 15 -20.16 17.24 23.14
N GLU A 16 -19.18 18.04 23.55
CA GLU A 16 -17.89 17.52 24.01
C GLU A 16 -18.18 16.61 25.21
N ALA A 17 -17.80 15.35 25.13
CA ALA A 17 -17.94 14.44 26.26
C ALA A 17 -16.96 14.88 27.36
N GLU A 18 -17.39 14.78 28.60
CA GLU A 18 -16.63 15.19 29.79
C GLU A 18 -16.45 13.98 30.71
N ILE A 19 -15.29 13.92 31.37
CA ILE A 19 -14.93 12.87 32.31
C ILE A 19 -14.53 13.49 33.64
N THR A 20 -15.16 13.01 34.70
CA THR A 20 -14.87 13.44 36.08
C THR A 20 -13.95 12.42 36.74
N LEU A 21 -12.76 12.86 37.14
CA LEU A 21 -11.84 12.09 37.98
C LEU A 21 -12.04 12.47 39.45
N LYS A 22 -12.23 11.46 40.30
CA LYS A 22 -12.39 11.64 41.74
C LYS A 22 -11.10 11.31 42.48
N LEU A 23 -10.63 12.27 43.27
CA LEU A 23 -9.49 12.12 44.16
C LEU A 23 -10.01 11.98 45.59
N MET A 24 -9.49 11.00 46.31
CA MET A 24 -9.80 10.79 47.72
C MET A 24 -8.51 10.89 48.55
N ALA A 25 -8.55 11.72 49.58
CA ALA A 25 -7.50 11.82 50.58
C ALA A 25 -8.11 11.55 51.96
N VAL A 26 -7.42 10.78 52.80
CA VAL A 26 -7.92 10.37 54.11
C VAL A 26 -6.86 10.67 55.15
N ASN A 27 -7.26 11.26 56.27
CA ASN A 27 -6.39 11.34 57.44
C ASN A 27 -6.40 9.97 58.17
N PRO A 28 -5.28 9.23 58.18
CA PRO A 28 -5.21 7.93 58.85
C PRO A 28 -5.20 8.04 60.38
N SER A 29 -4.91 9.23 60.93
CA SER A 29 -4.92 9.47 62.37
C SER A 29 -6.35 9.47 62.92
N GLN A 30 -6.54 8.83 64.06
CA GLN A 30 -7.82 8.80 64.79
C GLN A 30 -7.89 9.85 65.90
N GLU A 31 -6.79 10.55 66.17
CA GLU A 31 -6.67 11.43 67.34
C GLU A 31 -6.15 12.85 67.01
N GLN A 32 -5.48 13.04 65.87
CA GLN A 32 -4.82 14.31 65.54
C GLN A 32 -5.20 14.83 64.15
N ASN A 33 -5.38 16.15 64.04
CA ASN A 33 -5.42 16.83 62.75
C ASN A 33 -4.06 16.68 62.06
N GLN A 34 -4.09 16.47 60.75
CA GLN A 34 -2.87 16.38 59.94
C GLN A 34 -3.02 17.26 58.70
N GLN A 35 -1.93 17.93 58.32
CA GLN A 35 -1.81 18.43 56.96
C GLN A 35 -1.57 17.25 56.03
N THR A 36 -2.48 17.06 55.08
CA THR A 36 -2.39 16.03 54.04
C THR A 36 -2.16 16.71 52.70
N GLU A 37 -1.05 16.38 52.07
CA GLU A 37 -0.79 16.75 50.68
C GLU A 37 -1.56 15.78 49.77
N VAL A 38 -2.42 16.34 48.93
CA VAL A 38 -3.09 15.62 47.86
C VAL A 38 -2.29 15.86 46.61
N LYS A 39 -1.79 14.80 45.98
CA LYS A 39 -1.11 14.86 44.70
C LYS A 39 -1.52 13.67 43.85
N ALA A 40 -2.00 13.93 42.63
CA ALA A 40 -2.29 12.88 41.67
C ALA A 40 -1.89 13.29 40.25
N TYR A 41 -1.31 12.34 39.54
CA TYR A 41 -0.97 12.52 38.13
C TYR A 41 -2.21 12.28 37.27
N LEU A 42 -2.42 13.19 36.31
CA LEU A 42 -3.40 13.00 35.26
C LEU A 42 -2.84 12.03 34.20
N PRO A 43 -3.71 11.34 33.44
CA PRO A 43 -3.25 10.52 32.32
C PRO A 43 -2.42 11.35 31.33
N LYS A 44 -1.40 10.73 30.74
CA LYS A 44 -0.39 11.41 29.90
C LYS A 44 -0.97 12.06 28.65
N GLU A 45 -2.14 11.60 28.24
CA GLU A 45 -2.88 12.06 27.08
C GLU A 45 -3.54 13.44 27.32
N VAL A 46 -3.77 13.82 28.58
CA VAL A 46 -4.44 15.07 28.98
C VAL A 46 -3.48 16.25 28.90
N LYS A 47 -3.91 17.36 28.29
CA LYS A 47 -3.19 18.64 28.29
C LYS A 47 -3.85 19.65 29.21
N ALA A 48 -3.15 20.76 29.46
CA ALA A 48 -3.71 21.87 30.24
C ALA A 48 -5.05 22.38 29.69
N ASP A 49 -5.19 22.46 28.36
CA ASP A 49 -6.40 22.96 27.68
C ASP A 49 -7.59 21.97 27.73
N ASP A 50 -7.35 20.74 28.20
CA ASP A 50 -8.39 19.72 28.35
C ASP A 50 -8.98 19.72 29.76
N ILE A 51 -8.37 20.42 30.71
CA ILE A 51 -8.88 20.56 32.09
C ILE A 51 -9.96 21.65 32.07
N LEU A 52 -11.22 21.23 32.23
CA LEU A 52 -12.38 22.13 32.17
C LEU A 52 -12.67 22.77 33.52
N GLU A 53 -12.68 21.94 34.57
CA GLU A 53 -12.91 22.38 35.93
C GLU A 53 -11.91 21.71 36.87
N ILE A 54 -11.23 22.54 37.64
CA ILE A 54 -10.40 22.12 38.74
C ILE A 54 -10.89 22.88 39.97
N SER A 55 -11.15 22.17 41.07
CA SER A 55 -11.71 22.74 42.31
C SER A 55 -10.75 23.75 42.95
N ASP A 56 -10.25 23.48 44.15
CA ASP A 56 -9.25 24.28 44.86
C ASP A 56 -7.82 23.71 44.67
N LEU A 57 -7.63 22.82 43.69
CA LEU A 57 -6.36 22.20 43.35
C LEU A 57 -5.57 23.04 42.34
N ALA A 58 -4.25 23.04 42.47
CA ALA A 58 -3.34 23.62 41.48
C ALA A 58 -2.90 22.56 40.46
N VAL A 59 -2.61 23.00 39.23
CA VAL A 59 -2.06 22.15 38.16
C VAL A 59 -0.59 22.49 37.94
N ALA A 60 0.25 21.47 37.81
CA ALA A 60 1.63 21.63 37.33
C ALA A 60 2.01 20.51 36.36
N TYR A 61 3.04 20.76 35.55
CA TYR A 61 3.58 19.79 34.60
C TYR A 61 4.90 19.23 35.12
N ASP A 62 5.01 17.91 35.16
CA ASP A 62 6.24 17.20 35.50
C ASP A 62 6.94 16.76 34.22
N ALA A 63 8.05 17.41 33.88
CA ALA A 63 8.83 17.11 32.68
C ALA A 63 9.50 15.72 32.71
N HIS A 64 9.76 15.17 33.90
CA HIS A 64 10.33 13.82 34.03
C HIS A 64 9.27 12.74 33.81
N ALA A 65 8.08 12.94 34.39
CA ALA A 65 6.96 12.02 34.20
C ALA A 65 6.27 12.18 32.83
N GLY A 66 6.43 13.35 32.21
CA GLY A 66 5.78 13.72 30.95
C GLY A 66 4.27 13.87 31.10
N ALA A 67 3.79 14.33 32.27
CA ALA A 67 2.38 14.37 32.61
C ALA A 67 2.04 15.58 33.48
N TYR A 68 0.80 16.05 33.36
CA TYR A 68 0.25 17.00 34.31
C TYR A 68 -0.13 16.30 35.61
N TYR A 69 -0.04 17.02 36.72
CA TYR A 69 -0.52 16.57 38.01
C TYR A 69 -1.28 17.69 38.70
N VAL A 70 -2.26 17.27 39.51
CA VAL A 70 -3.02 18.16 40.37
C VAL A 70 -2.53 18.00 41.80
N TYR A 71 -2.47 19.11 42.54
CA TYR A 71 -2.00 19.09 43.91
C TYR A 71 -2.66 20.16 44.80
N GLY A 72 -2.72 19.89 46.10
CA GLY A 72 -3.23 20.81 47.12
C GLY A 72 -2.89 20.33 48.52
N GLU A 73 -2.85 21.25 49.48
CA GLU A 73 -2.61 20.96 50.89
C GLU A 73 -3.85 21.27 51.69
N TYR A 74 -4.29 20.30 52.51
CA TYR A 74 -5.50 20.43 53.31
C TYR A 74 -5.25 19.97 54.74
N GLU A 75 -5.82 20.69 55.70
CA GLU A 75 -5.87 20.23 57.09
C GLU A 75 -7.10 19.34 57.27
N LEU A 76 -6.87 18.06 57.55
CA LEU A 76 -7.92 17.07 57.76
C LEU A 76 -8.03 16.69 59.24
N LYS A 77 -9.26 16.64 59.75
CA LYS A 77 -9.57 16.15 61.10
C LYS A 77 -9.32 14.64 61.20
N PRO A 78 -9.26 14.07 62.42
CA PRO A 78 -9.02 12.65 62.58
C PRO A 78 -10.12 11.82 61.90
N GLY A 79 -9.71 10.88 61.05
CA GLY A 79 -10.61 10.05 60.23
C GLY A 79 -11.39 10.78 59.14
N GLU A 80 -11.13 12.08 58.89
CA GLU A 80 -11.80 12.83 57.83
C GLU A 80 -11.32 12.38 56.45
N SER A 81 -12.26 12.24 55.53
CA SER A 81 -12.01 11.95 54.12
C SER A 81 -12.41 13.15 53.27
N LEU A 82 -11.48 13.59 52.42
CA LEU A 82 -11.66 14.70 51.49
C LEU A 82 -11.81 14.14 50.08
N GLU A 83 -12.92 14.46 49.43
CA GLU A 83 -13.14 14.17 48.01
C GLU A 83 -12.92 15.45 47.19
N ARG A 84 -12.22 15.31 46.07
CA ARG A 84 -12.02 16.37 45.08
C ARG A 84 -12.29 15.83 43.69
N GLU A 85 -12.87 16.67 42.85
CA GLU A 85 -13.24 16.32 41.49
C GLU A 85 -12.43 17.19 40.51
N VAL A 86 -11.97 16.56 39.44
CA VAL A 86 -11.33 17.21 38.30
C VAL A 86 -12.11 16.81 37.06
N VAL A 87 -12.69 17.80 36.38
CA VAL A 87 -13.46 17.59 35.15
C VAL A 87 -12.55 17.87 33.96
N ILE A 88 -12.46 16.90 33.06
CA ILE A 88 -11.57 16.92 31.90
C ILE A 88 -12.40 16.62 30.65
N ARG A 89 -12.09 17.29 29.54
CA ARG A 89 -12.60 16.93 28.22
C ARG A 89 -12.19 15.49 27.89
N ASP A 90 -13.11 14.71 27.34
CA ASP A 90 -12.81 13.37 26.87
C ASP A 90 -11.89 13.43 25.63
N VAL A 91 -10.62 13.10 25.86
CA VAL A 91 -9.59 12.99 24.81
C VAL A 91 -9.35 11.54 24.38
N TRP A 92 -10.07 10.57 24.96
CA TRP A 92 -9.83 9.13 24.78
C TRP A 92 -10.77 8.53 23.73
N VAL A 93 -10.96 9.25 22.64
CA VAL A 93 -11.77 8.82 21.50
C VAL A 93 -10.98 9.03 20.22
N ILE A 94 -10.84 7.98 19.40
CA ILE A 94 -10.29 8.12 18.06
C ILE A 94 -11.37 8.77 17.17
N PRO A 95 -11.09 9.91 16.50
CA PRO A 95 -12.08 10.60 15.69
C PRO A 95 -12.68 9.69 14.61
N PRO A 96 -14.01 9.70 14.41
CA PRO A 96 -14.67 8.89 13.38
C PRO A 96 -14.09 9.13 11.98
N GLN A 97 -13.66 10.37 11.70
CA GLN A 97 -13.06 10.77 10.43
C GLN A 97 -11.71 10.09 10.19
N GLU A 98 -10.92 9.83 11.24
CA GLU A 98 -9.66 9.09 11.13
C GLU A 98 -9.92 7.64 10.74
N LEU A 99 -10.87 6.98 11.43
CA LEU A 99 -11.28 5.61 11.10
C LEU A 99 -11.78 5.51 9.66
N GLU A 100 -12.57 6.49 9.21
CA GLU A 100 -13.10 6.53 7.85
C GLU A 100 -12.00 6.76 6.81
N THR A 101 -11.02 7.61 7.11
CA THR A 101 -9.87 7.83 6.22
C THR A 101 -9.10 6.53 5.98
N LEU A 102 -8.88 5.74 7.04
CA LEU A 102 -8.21 4.44 6.92
C LEU A 102 -9.05 3.41 6.16
N ARG A 103 -10.37 3.41 6.35
CA ARG A 103 -11.30 2.56 5.59
C ARG A 103 -11.24 2.87 4.10
N LEU A 104 -11.37 4.14 3.73
CA LEU A 104 -11.29 4.59 2.32
C LEU A 104 -9.94 4.24 1.70
N GLU A 105 -8.86 4.33 2.48
CA GLU A 105 -7.54 3.94 2.00
C GLU A 105 -7.42 2.44 1.73
N ALA A 106 -7.96 1.60 2.62
CA ALA A 106 -8.03 0.15 2.44
C ALA A 106 -8.81 -0.19 1.16
N GLU A 107 -9.99 0.40 0.97
CA GLU A 107 -10.83 0.21 -0.21
C GLU A 107 -10.10 0.60 -1.49
N LYS A 108 -9.52 1.81 -1.53
CA LYS A 108 -8.77 2.31 -2.68
C LYS A 108 -7.61 1.37 -3.04
N THR A 109 -6.85 0.92 -2.04
CA THR A 109 -5.71 0.03 -2.26
C THR A 109 -6.16 -1.32 -2.82
N THR A 110 -7.25 -1.88 -2.30
CA THR A 110 -7.83 -3.13 -2.80
C THR A 110 -8.34 -2.99 -4.23
N THR A 111 -9.05 -1.90 -4.56
CA THR A 111 -9.53 -1.64 -5.94
C THR A 111 -8.38 -1.59 -6.94
N LEU A 112 -7.25 -0.98 -6.58
CA LEU A 112 -6.06 -0.94 -7.44
C LEU A 112 -5.44 -2.34 -7.65
N LEU A 113 -5.55 -3.23 -6.65
CA LEU A 113 -5.02 -4.58 -6.68
C LEU A 113 -5.94 -5.61 -7.35
N GLU A 114 -7.20 -5.26 -7.68
CA GLU A 114 -8.19 -6.18 -8.25
C GLU A 114 -7.75 -6.88 -9.55
N ARG A 115 -6.93 -6.21 -10.36
CA ARG A 115 -6.47 -6.70 -11.67
C ARG A 115 -5.09 -7.35 -11.62
N THR A 116 -4.62 -7.64 -10.42
CA THR A 116 -3.28 -8.16 -10.15
C THR A 116 -3.38 -9.58 -9.62
N ASP A 117 -2.24 -10.27 -9.52
CA ASP A 117 -2.20 -11.58 -8.87
C ASP A 117 -2.39 -11.50 -7.35
N PHE A 118 -2.39 -10.30 -6.77
CA PHE A 118 -2.57 -10.07 -5.33
C PHE A 118 -4.03 -9.84 -4.91
N LYS A 119 -5.01 -9.96 -5.82
CA LYS A 119 -6.42 -9.68 -5.54
C LYS A 119 -6.94 -10.34 -4.26
N GLU A 120 -6.74 -11.64 -4.10
CA GLU A 120 -7.25 -12.39 -2.94
C GLU A 120 -6.62 -11.91 -1.63
N ARG A 121 -5.30 -11.66 -1.64
CA ARG A 121 -4.58 -11.13 -0.48
C ARG A 121 -5.03 -9.72 -0.13
N ALA A 122 -5.29 -8.87 -1.14
CA ALA A 122 -5.79 -7.52 -0.95
C ALA A 122 -7.20 -7.50 -0.35
N ASN A 123 -8.07 -8.41 -0.78
CA ASN A 123 -9.42 -8.57 -0.22
C ASN A 123 -9.37 -9.00 1.25
N PHE A 124 -8.53 -10.00 1.56
CA PHE A 124 -8.34 -10.46 2.93
C PHE A 124 -7.84 -9.34 3.85
N LEU A 125 -6.83 -8.57 3.42
CA LEU A 125 -6.31 -7.45 4.21
C LEU A 125 -7.38 -6.37 4.44
N ARG A 126 -8.19 -6.05 3.43
CA ARG A 126 -9.32 -5.12 3.58
C ARG A 126 -10.32 -5.59 4.62
N GLU A 127 -10.70 -6.86 4.59
CA GLU A 127 -11.64 -7.44 5.56
C GLU A 127 -11.08 -7.42 6.98
N VAL A 128 -9.78 -7.71 7.15
CA VAL A 128 -9.11 -7.62 8.45
C VAL A 128 -9.06 -6.18 8.97
N VAL A 129 -8.72 -5.22 8.10
CA VAL A 129 -8.73 -3.79 8.44
C VAL A 129 -10.12 -3.34 8.84
N GLU A 130 -11.14 -3.69 8.05
CA GLU A 130 -12.54 -3.32 8.32
C GLU A 130 -13.03 -3.88 9.66
N ALA A 131 -12.71 -5.15 9.96
CA ALA A 131 -13.06 -5.78 11.22
C ALA A 131 -12.40 -5.07 12.42
N LYS A 132 -11.13 -4.67 12.29
CA LYS A 132 -10.40 -3.93 13.34
C LYS A 132 -10.97 -2.54 13.55
N LEU A 133 -11.23 -1.79 12.47
CA LEU A 133 -11.83 -0.44 12.54
C LEU A 133 -13.24 -0.50 13.15
N THR A 134 -14.05 -1.47 12.75
CA THR A 134 -15.37 -1.72 13.33
C THR A 134 -15.27 -2.03 14.82
N LYS A 135 -14.31 -2.86 15.22
CA LYS A 135 -14.08 -3.19 16.64
C LYS A 135 -13.69 -1.95 17.46
N ILE A 136 -12.83 -1.07 16.93
CA ILE A 136 -12.49 0.21 17.57
C ILE A 136 -13.75 1.06 17.73
N ALA A 137 -14.50 1.27 16.64
CA ALA A 137 -15.71 2.08 16.65
C ALA A 137 -16.75 1.54 17.65
N GLN A 138 -16.89 0.21 17.77
CA GLN A 138 -17.80 -0.43 18.72
C GLN A 138 -17.35 -0.26 20.17
N ARG A 139 -16.05 -0.36 20.46
CA ARG A 139 -15.52 -0.15 21.82
C ARG A 139 -15.70 1.28 22.31
N GLN A 140 -15.67 2.24 21.38
CA GLN A 140 -15.91 3.66 21.67
C GLN A 140 -17.41 4.01 21.76
N GLN A 141 -18.32 3.05 21.56
CA GLN A 141 -19.77 3.32 21.66
C GLN A 141 -20.25 3.28 23.10
N GLY A 142 -20.77 4.42 23.53
CA GLY A 142 -21.46 4.58 24.81
C GLY A 142 -20.59 5.25 25.86
N PRO A 143 -21.21 5.96 26.81
CA PRO A 143 -20.48 6.54 27.93
C PRO A 143 -19.96 5.40 28.81
N GLU A 144 -18.64 5.20 28.84
CA GLU A 144 -18.06 4.30 29.81
C GLU A 144 -18.22 4.89 31.21
N ALA A 145 -18.96 4.18 32.07
CA ALA A 145 -19.18 4.61 33.45
C ALA A 145 -17.90 4.60 34.31
N ASN A 146 -16.83 3.97 33.82
CA ASN A 146 -15.53 3.89 34.49
C ASN A 146 -14.44 4.59 33.64
N PRO A 147 -13.96 5.77 34.06
CA PRO A 147 -12.90 6.50 33.38
C PRO A 147 -11.60 5.70 33.20
N GLU A 148 -11.21 4.88 34.17
CA GLU A 148 -9.97 4.07 34.07
C GLU A 148 -10.08 3.03 32.97
N LYS A 149 -11.25 2.41 32.86
CA LYS A 149 -11.54 1.47 31.79
C LYS A 149 -11.52 2.18 30.43
N HIS A 150 -12.04 3.40 30.36
CA HIS A 150 -12.15 4.14 29.10
C HIS A 150 -10.78 4.50 28.55
N ILE A 151 -9.90 4.96 29.45
CA ILE A 151 -8.48 5.22 29.16
C ILE A 151 -7.77 3.93 28.70
N SER A 152 -8.04 2.80 29.37
CA SER A 152 -7.45 1.51 29.00
C SER A 152 -7.91 1.04 27.62
N ASP A 153 -9.21 1.08 27.35
CA ASP A 153 -9.82 0.69 26.08
C ASP A 153 -9.31 1.59 24.94
N TYR A 154 -9.12 2.89 25.19
CA TYR A 154 -8.47 3.80 24.24
C TYR A 154 -7.04 3.39 23.91
N ARG A 155 -6.20 3.06 24.90
CA ARG A 155 -4.82 2.60 24.66
C ARG A 155 -4.78 1.30 23.87
N ASP A 156 -5.70 0.38 24.14
CA ASP A 156 -5.88 -0.85 23.36
C ASP A 156 -6.32 -0.56 21.92
N ASN A 157 -7.17 0.45 21.74
CA ASN A 157 -7.61 0.90 20.42
C ASN A 157 -6.46 1.55 19.65
N LEU A 158 -5.57 2.32 20.30
CA LEU A 158 -4.35 2.83 19.67
C LEU A 158 -3.46 1.69 19.17
N ALA A 159 -3.24 0.64 19.97
CA ALA A 159 -2.49 -0.53 19.53
C ALA A 159 -3.16 -1.25 18.34
N THR A 160 -4.49 -1.34 18.36
CA THR A 160 -5.27 -1.91 17.24
C THR A 160 -5.16 -1.05 15.98
N LEU A 161 -5.17 0.28 16.13
CA LEU A 161 -5.02 1.25 15.04
C LEU A 161 -3.63 1.17 14.40
N GLU A 162 -2.57 1.02 15.20
CA GLU A 162 -1.22 0.78 14.68
C GLU A 162 -1.14 -0.53 13.88
N SER A 163 -1.84 -1.57 14.33
CA SER A 163 -1.95 -2.81 13.57
C SER A 163 -2.69 -2.61 12.23
N VAL A 164 -3.72 -1.76 12.18
CA VAL A 164 -4.40 -1.39 10.91
C VAL A 164 -3.42 -0.68 9.98
N LYS A 165 -2.64 0.28 10.48
CA LYS A 165 -1.63 1.01 9.68
C LYS A 165 -0.59 0.04 9.11
N ALA A 166 -0.15 -0.94 9.91
CA ALA A 166 0.79 -1.97 9.45
C ALA A 166 0.18 -2.84 8.33
N ASP A 167 -1.08 -3.28 8.45
CA ASP A 167 -1.76 -4.05 7.41
C ASP A 167 -1.91 -3.24 6.11
N LEU A 168 -2.20 -1.94 6.21
CA LEU A 168 -2.24 -1.03 5.06
C LEU A 168 -0.86 -0.88 4.40
N MET A 169 0.22 -0.81 5.18
CA MET A 169 1.57 -0.80 4.63
C MET A 169 1.87 -2.07 3.84
N VAL A 170 1.44 -3.24 4.33
CA VAL A 170 1.55 -4.49 3.58
C VAL A 170 0.76 -4.39 2.28
N ALA A 171 -0.49 -3.91 2.30
CA ALA A 171 -1.30 -3.74 1.09
C ALA A 171 -0.64 -2.80 0.07
N ARG A 172 -0.07 -1.66 0.52
CA ARG A 172 0.71 -0.74 -0.33
C ARG A 172 1.95 -1.41 -0.93
N SER A 173 2.63 -2.26 -0.16
CA SER A 173 3.79 -3.01 -0.67
C SER A 173 3.41 -4.01 -1.76
N LEU A 174 2.20 -4.59 -1.70
CA LEU A 174 1.68 -5.47 -2.76
C LEU A 174 1.42 -4.67 -4.03
N LEU A 175 0.91 -3.44 -3.89
CA LEU A 175 0.71 -2.52 -5.01
C LEU A 175 2.03 -2.20 -5.72
N ALA A 176 3.09 -1.93 -4.95
CA ALA A 176 4.42 -1.65 -5.51
C ALA A 176 5.01 -2.84 -6.28
N GLN A 177 4.64 -4.07 -5.91
CA GLN A 177 5.11 -5.31 -6.54
C GLN A 177 4.18 -5.83 -7.66
N ALA A 178 3.01 -5.21 -7.82
CA ALA A 178 1.97 -5.71 -8.70
C ALA A 178 2.37 -5.64 -10.18
N LYS A 179 2.37 -6.80 -10.84
CA LYS A 179 2.35 -6.89 -12.30
C LYS A 179 0.90 -7.02 -12.78
N PRO A 180 0.51 -6.37 -13.89
CA PRO A 180 -0.82 -6.56 -14.45
C PRO A 180 -1.01 -8.02 -14.85
N LYS A 181 -2.14 -8.63 -14.47
CA LYS A 181 -2.45 -10.01 -14.86
C LYS A 181 -2.69 -10.08 -16.37
N THR A 182 -1.71 -10.55 -17.13
CA THR A 182 -1.86 -10.75 -18.59
C THR A 182 -2.71 -12.00 -18.83
N SER A 183 -3.88 -11.83 -19.46
CA SER A 183 -4.76 -12.95 -19.79
C SER A 183 -4.08 -13.90 -20.79
N PRO A 184 -3.98 -15.21 -20.50
CA PRO A 184 -3.44 -16.19 -21.45
C PRO A 184 -4.16 -16.19 -22.79
N LEU A 185 -5.47 -15.88 -22.81
CA LEU A 185 -6.25 -15.75 -24.04
C LEU A 185 -5.77 -14.59 -24.92
N ALA A 186 -5.30 -13.48 -24.33
CA ALA A 186 -4.78 -12.35 -25.09
C ALA A 186 -3.44 -12.72 -25.76
N ILE A 187 -2.61 -13.52 -25.08
CA ILE A 187 -1.36 -14.05 -25.63
C ILE A 187 -1.66 -15.01 -26.79
N TRP A 188 -2.60 -15.95 -26.62
CA TRP A 188 -3.02 -16.87 -27.69
C TRP A 188 -3.64 -16.15 -28.89
N ARG A 189 -4.46 -15.12 -28.65
CA ARG A 189 -5.03 -14.29 -29.73
C ARG A 189 -3.94 -13.56 -30.50
N LEU A 190 -2.92 -13.04 -29.82
CA LEU A 190 -1.77 -12.39 -30.46
C LEU A 190 -0.99 -13.38 -31.34
N PHE A 191 -0.70 -14.57 -30.81
CA PHE A 191 -0.04 -15.64 -31.58
C PHE A 191 -0.83 -16.02 -32.83
N LEU A 192 -2.15 -16.23 -32.73
CA LEU A 192 -3.00 -16.54 -33.89
C LEU A 192 -2.99 -15.42 -34.94
N LEU A 193 -3.01 -14.16 -34.52
CA LEU A 193 -2.99 -13.01 -35.43
C LEU A 193 -1.65 -12.92 -36.17
N VAL A 194 -0.54 -13.12 -35.45
CA VAL A 194 0.81 -13.16 -36.03
C VAL A 194 0.94 -14.31 -37.03
N VAL A 195 0.52 -15.53 -36.67
CA VAL A 195 0.57 -16.70 -37.56
C VAL A 195 -0.30 -16.49 -38.81
N LEU A 196 -1.50 -15.94 -38.66
CA LEU A 196 -2.38 -15.61 -39.80
C LEU A 196 -1.70 -14.58 -40.74
N PHE A 197 -1.10 -13.54 -40.17
CA PHE A 197 -0.43 -12.49 -40.93
C PHE A 197 0.79 -13.02 -41.69
N LEU A 198 1.64 -13.82 -41.04
CA LEU A 198 2.77 -14.49 -41.71
C LEU A 198 2.29 -15.47 -42.78
N GLY A 199 1.18 -16.19 -42.55
CA GLY A 199 0.57 -17.07 -43.53
C GLY A 199 0.08 -16.33 -44.78
N LEU A 200 -0.58 -15.18 -44.60
CA LEU A 200 -1.02 -14.32 -45.72
C LEU A 200 0.18 -13.76 -46.50
N LEU A 201 1.21 -13.28 -45.81
CA LEU A 201 2.45 -12.82 -46.44
C LEU A 201 3.12 -13.94 -47.25
N GLY A 202 3.34 -15.11 -46.64
CA GLY A 202 3.92 -16.27 -47.32
C GLY A 202 3.10 -16.72 -48.53
N GLY A 203 1.77 -16.77 -48.38
CA GLY A 203 0.85 -17.10 -49.46
C GLY A 203 0.92 -16.09 -50.63
N SER A 204 0.99 -14.80 -50.33
CA SER A 204 1.13 -13.76 -51.37
C SER A 204 2.45 -13.89 -52.16
N PHE A 205 3.57 -14.14 -51.49
CA PHE A 205 4.86 -14.39 -52.13
C PHE A 205 4.81 -15.64 -53.00
N TYR A 206 4.19 -16.72 -52.51
CA TYR A 206 4.00 -17.95 -53.29
C TYR A 206 3.18 -17.69 -54.57
N LEU A 207 2.11 -16.90 -54.49
CA LEU A 207 1.31 -16.53 -55.66
C LEU A 207 2.08 -15.71 -56.69
N VAL A 208 2.93 -14.77 -56.24
CA VAL A 208 3.81 -13.99 -57.13
C VAL A 208 4.83 -14.91 -57.82
N TRP A 209 5.48 -15.79 -57.06
CA TRP A 209 6.44 -16.77 -57.60
C TRP A 209 5.78 -17.73 -58.60
N MET A 210 4.59 -18.25 -58.27
CA MET A 210 3.85 -19.14 -59.15
C MET A 210 3.37 -18.47 -60.45
N ARG A 211 3.13 -17.15 -60.42
CA ARG A 211 2.87 -16.37 -61.65
C ARG A 211 4.13 -16.18 -62.49
N GLN A 212 5.27 -15.93 -61.86
CA GLN A 212 6.54 -15.77 -62.58
C GLN A 212 6.97 -17.06 -63.31
N LEU A 213 6.73 -18.23 -62.72
CA LEU A 213 6.99 -19.51 -63.39
C LEU A 213 6.20 -19.70 -64.69
N LYS A 214 4.99 -19.13 -64.79
CA LYS A 214 4.17 -19.20 -66.01
C LYS A 214 4.63 -18.22 -67.09
N THR A 215 5.37 -17.17 -66.73
CA THR A 215 5.94 -16.21 -67.69
C THR A 215 7.32 -16.60 -68.20
N ILE A 216 8.01 -17.54 -67.55
CA ILE A 216 9.28 -18.12 -68.02
C ILE A 216 8.97 -19.41 -68.79
N THR A 217 8.14 -19.30 -69.84
CA THR A 217 8.06 -20.31 -70.90
C THR A 217 8.01 -19.60 -72.25
N ALA A 218 9.08 -18.88 -72.56
CA ALA A 218 9.42 -18.59 -73.94
C ALA A 218 10.90 -18.97 -74.11
N PRO A 219 11.21 -20.21 -74.55
CA PRO A 219 12.54 -20.50 -75.05
C PRO A 219 12.71 -19.74 -76.37
N THR A 220 13.29 -18.54 -76.31
CA THR A 220 13.88 -17.91 -77.49
C THR A 220 15.29 -18.47 -77.63
N PHE A 221 15.45 -19.62 -78.29
CA PHE A 221 16.75 -20.07 -78.75
C PHE A 221 16.65 -20.57 -80.19
N GLY A 222 17.12 -19.70 -81.08
CA GLY A 222 17.32 -19.99 -82.48
C GLY A 222 18.41 -21.03 -82.71
N THR A 223 18.21 -21.74 -83.81
CA THR A 223 19.20 -22.35 -84.71
C THR A 223 20.68 -22.28 -84.33
N GLY A 224 21.27 -23.48 -84.13
CA GLY A 224 22.62 -23.80 -84.60
C GLY A 224 23.69 -23.99 -83.51
N PRO A 225 24.29 -25.19 -83.37
CA PRO A 225 25.50 -25.36 -82.58
C PRO A 225 26.69 -24.79 -83.37
N THR A 226 27.31 -23.74 -82.85
CA THR A 226 28.64 -23.31 -83.29
C THR A 226 29.66 -23.95 -82.34
N PRO A 227 30.68 -24.66 -82.86
CA PRO A 227 31.61 -25.42 -82.04
C PRO A 227 32.47 -24.51 -81.17
N ALA A 228 32.84 -25.05 -80.00
CA ALA A 228 33.65 -24.40 -78.98
C ALA A 228 34.97 -23.85 -79.55
N THR A 229 35.17 -22.54 -79.40
CA THR A 229 36.48 -21.92 -79.49
C THR A 229 37.21 -22.21 -78.18
N GLU A 230 38.22 -23.09 -78.23
CA GLU A 230 39.16 -23.32 -77.14
C GLU A 230 39.83 -22.00 -76.73
N ASP A 231 39.82 -21.70 -75.43
CA ASP A 231 40.49 -20.52 -74.85
C ASP A 231 42.01 -20.79 -74.74
N PRO A 232 42.87 -20.03 -75.44
CA PRO A 232 44.33 -20.20 -75.38
C PRO A 232 44.93 -19.89 -74.00
N ARG A 233 44.15 -19.38 -73.03
CA ARG A 233 44.63 -19.13 -71.65
C ARG A 233 44.85 -20.42 -70.84
N ILE A 234 44.22 -21.53 -71.21
CA ILE A 234 44.41 -22.81 -70.50
C ILE A 234 45.74 -23.46 -70.89
N GLN A 235 46.18 -23.35 -72.15
CA GLN A 235 47.49 -23.85 -72.59
C GLN A 235 48.68 -23.08 -71.99
N GLN A 236 48.47 -21.81 -71.59
CA GLN A 236 49.55 -20.99 -71.02
C GLN A 236 49.84 -21.27 -69.53
N ARG A 237 48.91 -21.93 -68.82
CA ARG A 237 49.13 -22.39 -67.43
C ARG A 237 49.88 -23.72 -67.38
N GLU A 238 49.69 -24.61 -68.35
CA GLU A 238 50.39 -25.89 -68.41
C GLU A 238 51.87 -25.75 -68.82
N ALA A 239 52.22 -24.73 -69.62
CA ALA A 239 53.60 -24.44 -70.00
C ALA A 239 54.47 -23.82 -68.89
N LYS A 240 53.88 -23.39 -67.76
CA LYS A 240 54.59 -22.76 -66.63
C LYS A 240 54.86 -23.67 -65.43
N GLY A 241 54.44 -24.94 -65.46
CA GLY A 241 54.83 -25.94 -64.45
C GLY A 241 54.39 -25.62 -63.01
N GLU A 242 53.38 -24.76 -62.82
CA GLU A 242 52.82 -24.47 -61.51
C GLU A 242 51.82 -25.58 -61.14
N LYS A 243 52.24 -26.49 -60.25
CA LYS A 243 51.33 -27.47 -59.65
C LYS A 243 50.27 -26.74 -58.82
N PRO A 244 48.99 -27.13 -58.91
CA PRO A 244 47.96 -26.61 -58.01
C PRO A 244 48.31 -26.96 -56.55
N LEU A 245 48.16 -26.00 -55.64
CA LEU A 245 48.40 -26.21 -54.21
C LEU A 245 47.57 -27.39 -53.71
N GLY A 246 48.23 -28.32 -53.03
CA GLY A 246 47.59 -29.50 -52.45
C GLY A 246 46.81 -29.12 -51.19
N PRO A 247 45.82 -29.93 -50.78
CA PRO A 247 45.01 -29.67 -49.58
C PRO A 247 45.84 -29.51 -48.30
N GLU A 248 47.07 -30.03 -48.28
CA GLU A 248 47.98 -29.97 -47.13
C GLU A 248 48.73 -28.63 -47.00
N ASP A 249 48.82 -27.84 -48.09
CA ASP A 249 49.38 -26.48 -48.06
C ASP A 249 48.38 -25.45 -47.52
N ILE A 250 47.08 -25.77 -47.57
CA ILE A 250 45.99 -24.91 -47.11
C ILE A 250 45.89 -24.94 -45.58
N GLU A 251 46.16 -26.08 -44.93
CA GLU A 251 46.16 -26.18 -43.46
C GLU A 251 47.28 -25.39 -42.77
N LYS A 252 48.44 -25.20 -43.43
CA LYS A 252 49.54 -24.38 -42.90
C LYS A 252 49.26 -22.87 -42.92
N ILE A 253 48.34 -22.41 -43.77
CA ILE A 253 47.97 -20.99 -43.88
C ILE A 253 46.90 -20.62 -42.84
N ILE A 254 46.12 -21.59 -42.35
CA ILE A 254 45.02 -21.37 -41.41
C ILE A 254 45.47 -21.43 -39.93
N HIS A 255 46.64 -22.03 -39.64
CA HIS A 255 47.13 -22.21 -38.26
C HIS A 255 48.53 -21.63 -37.97
N GLY A 256 49.01 -20.69 -38.78
CA GLY A 256 50.27 -19.97 -38.56
C GLY A 256 50.10 -18.46 -38.61
N GLY A 257 49.72 -17.87 -37.46
CA GLY A 257 49.59 -16.42 -37.26
C GLY A 257 48.95 -16.09 -35.92
#